data_AF-A0A0Q1CH75-F1
#
_entry.id   AF-A0A0Q1CH75-F1
#
_cell.length_a   1.000
_cell.length_b   1.000
_cell.length_c   1.000
_cell.angle_alpha   90.00
_cell.angle_beta   90.00
_cell.angle_gamma   90.00
#
_symmetry.space_group_name_H-M   'P 1'
#
loop_
_entity.id
_entity.type
_entity.pdbx_description
1 polymer ?
#
loop_
_entity_poly.entity_id
_entity_poly.type
_entity_poly.pdbx_seq_one_letter_code
_entity_poly.pdbx_strand_id
1 'polypeptide(L)'
;MKQFFLSLIALALFSSCGGNDDPPPAPEGADLIFPLENSECTTGVSVNETLSQVTFEWQSSANTETYSLNVVNLDTNMPQTISTAATSASLSIAKGAPFSWSVTSINSDSDQIASSETWLFYNSGAQTTYAPFPAQLVSPISGSTVQKSIANEVDLIWIGADVENDIESFEVFFADQNPPLTSLGTTNSSIMELAASVESNTVYFWRVITTDSEGNTSDSGVFEFKVF
;
A
#
# COMPACT_ATOMS: atom_id res chain seq x y z
N MET A 1 -33.50 -77.36 23.04
CA MET A 1 -33.34 -77.09 24.48
C MET A 1 -33.00 -75.62 24.67
N LYS A 2 -33.84 -74.92 25.45
CA LYS A 2 -33.58 -73.72 26.29
C LYS A 2 -32.91 -72.51 25.60
N GLN A 3 -33.67 -71.45 25.30
CA GLN A 3 -33.99 -70.30 26.19
C GLN A 3 -32.73 -69.42 26.45
N PHE A 4 -32.73 -68.09 26.45
CA PHE A 4 -33.65 -67.16 27.08
C PHE A 4 -33.36 -65.73 26.53
N PHE A 5 -34.41 -64.89 26.49
CA PHE A 5 -34.35 -63.43 26.38
C PHE A 5 -33.41 -62.80 27.42
N LEU A 6 -32.66 -61.75 27.05
CA LEU A 6 -32.39 -60.63 27.96
C LEU A 6 -32.11 -59.34 27.18
N SER A 7 -33.06 -58.41 27.33
CA SER A 7 -32.97 -57.01 26.96
C SER A 7 -31.89 -56.31 27.81
N LEU A 8 -30.98 -55.57 27.17
CA LEU A 8 -30.21 -54.54 27.86
C LEU A 8 -30.17 -53.28 27.00
N ILE A 9 -30.97 -52.32 27.44
CA ILE A 9 -31.04 -50.94 26.94
C ILE A 9 -29.68 -50.30 27.24
N ALA A 10 -28.88 -50.08 26.21
CA ALA A 10 -27.71 -49.19 26.27
C ALA A 10 -28.13 -47.84 25.68
N LEU A 11 -28.57 -46.95 26.56
CA LEU A 11 -28.79 -45.54 26.26
C LEU A 11 -27.42 -44.91 26.00
N ALA A 12 -27.00 -44.90 24.74
CA ALA A 12 -25.79 -44.19 24.32
C ALA A 12 -26.04 -42.69 24.46
N LEU A 13 -25.41 -42.11 25.48
CA LEU A 13 -25.28 -40.67 25.68
C LEU A 13 -24.61 -40.08 24.43
N PHE A 14 -25.36 -39.35 23.62
CA PHE A 14 -24.77 -38.40 22.68
C PHE A 14 -24.17 -37.26 23.50
N SER A 15 -22.91 -37.42 23.91
CA SER A 15 -22.09 -36.30 24.34
C SER A 15 -21.90 -35.40 23.11
N SER A 16 -22.76 -34.39 23.02
CA SER A 16 -22.59 -33.24 22.15
C SER A 16 -21.28 -32.56 22.52
N CYS A 17 -20.19 -32.91 21.83
CA CYS A 17 -19.03 -32.03 21.72
C CYS A 17 -19.44 -30.87 20.81
N GLY A 18 -20.15 -29.91 21.38
CA GLY A 18 -20.22 -28.56 20.83
C GLY A 18 -18.96 -27.84 21.26
N GLY A 19 -17.84 -28.12 20.58
CA GLY A 19 -16.76 -27.14 20.53
C GLY A 19 -17.29 -25.95 19.74
N ASN A 20 -17.16 -24.75 20.26
CA ASN A 20 -17.35 -23.56 19.44
C ASN A 20 -16.22 -23.58 18.40
N ASP A 21 -16.50 -24.17 17.23
CA ASP A 21 -15.65 -24.11 16.03
C ASP A 21 -15.80 -22.74 15.35
N ASP A 22 -15.87 -21.66 16.14
CA ASP A 22 -15.82 -20.32 15.58
C ASP A 22 -14.41 -20.11 15.01
N PRO A 23 -14.27 -19.67 13.76
CA PRO A 23 -12.96 -19.39 13.20
C PRO A 23 -12.26 -18.34 14.07
N PRO A 24 -10.93 -18.46 14.25
CA PRO A 24 -10.18 -17.47 15.01
C PRO A 24 -10.38 -16.09 14.39
N PRO A 25 -10.46 -15.04 15.23
CA PRO A 25 -10.78 -13.71 14.75
C PRO A 25 -9.67 -13.19 13.83
N ALA A 26 -10.06 -12.56 12.72
CA ALA A 26 -9.11 -11.98 11.77
C ALA A 26 -8.36 -10.80 12.41
N PRO A 27 -7.06 -10.62 12.09
CA PRO A 27 -6.30 -9.43 12.48
C PRO A 27 -6.94 -8.13 11.96
N GLU A 28 -6.70 -7.03 12.67
CA GLU A 28 -7.01 -5.67 12.19
C GLU A 28 -5.75 -4.93 11.73
N GLY A 29 -5.91 -3.92 10.87
CA GLY A 29 -4.81 -3.06 10.44
C GLY A 29 -4.23 -2.25 11.61
N ALA A 30 -2.92 -2.04 11.63
CA ALA A 30 -2.30 -1.19 12.64
C ALA A 30 -2.34 0.28 12.24
N ASP A 31 -2.59 1.17 13.20
CA ASP A 31 -2.46 2.61 12.99
C ASP A 31 -0.98 3.03 13.05
N LEU A 32 -0.53 3.76 12.03
CA LEU A 32 0.86 4.20 11.91
C LEU A 32 1.14 5.41 12.82
N ILE A 33 2.35 5.48 13.37
CA ILE A 33 2.76 6.58 14.27
C ILE A 33 3.96 7.33 13.70
N PHE A 34 5.03 6.63 13.29
CA PHE A 34 6.27 7.25 12.84
C PHE A 34 7.09 6.32 11.92
N PRO A 35 7.81 6.82 10.89
CA PRO A 35 7.89 8.20 10.39
C PRO A 35 6.54 8.81 9.99
N LEU A 36 6.38 10.13 10.08
CA LEU A 36 5.11 10.80 9.77
C LEU A 36 4.83 10.77 8.26
N GLU A 37 3.55 10.69 7.91
CA GLU A 37 3.09 10.74 6.52
C GLU A 37 3.48 12.04 5.80
N ASN A 38 3.90 11.91 4.54
CA ASN A 38 4.26 12.98 3.61
C ASN A 38 5.25 13.99 4.20
N SER A 39 6.27 13.51 4.93
CA SER A 39 7.18 14.37 5.69
C SER A 39 8.64 13.97 5.56
N GLU A 40 9.53 14.85 6.02
CA GLU A 40 10.95 14.52 6.23
C GLU A 40 11.15 13.88 7.61
N CYS A 41 11.76 12.69 7.62
CA CYS A 41 12.24 12.01 8.82
C CYS A 41 13.66 12.45 9.17
N THR A 42 13.79 13.33 10.16
CA THR A 42 15.06 13.90 10.63
C THR A 42 15.65 13.21 11.87
N THR A 43 14.97 12.20 12.42
CA THR A 43 15.37 11.51 13.66
C THR A 43 16.29 10.31 13.43
N GLY A 44 16.62 10.00 12.17
CA GLY A 44 17.47 8.86 11.82
C GLY A 44 18.88 8.99 12.39
N VAL A 45 19.39 7.92 13.01
CA VAL A 45 20.76 7.89 13.54
C VAL A 45 21.72 7.51 12.42
N SER A 46 22.67 8.38 12.10
CA SER A 46 23.65 8.13 11.04
C SER A 46 24.45 6.86 11.30
N VAL A 47 24.40 5.91 10.35
CA VAL A 47 25.20 4.67 10.37
C VAL A 47 26.51 4.90 9.62
N ASN A 48 26.44 5.54 8.45
CA ASN A 48 27.58 5.93 7.64
C ASN A 48 27.19 7.13 6.73
N GLU A 49 27.99 7.42 5.71
CA GLU A 49 27.74 8.54 4.78
C GLU A 49 26.41 8.41 4.02
N THR A 50 25.99 7.19 3.66
CA THR A 50 24.82 6.94 2.80
C THR A 50 23.60 6.38 3.53
N LEU A 51 23.76 5.81 4.73
CA LEU A 51 22.69 5.18 5.50
C LEU A 51 22.46 5.85 6.86
N SER A 52 21.20 5.93 7.26
CA SER A 52 20.79 6.17 8.65
C SER A 52 19.87 5.03 9.11
N GLN A 53 19.89 4.75 10.40
CA GLN A 53 18.94 3.86 11.04
C GLN A 53 17.70 4.68 11.44
N VAL A 54 16.55 4.31 10.88
CA VAL A 54 15.25 4.90 11.19
C VAL A 54 14.44 3.88 11.97
N THR A 55 13.80 4.34 13.05
CA THR A 55 12.85 3.54 13.84
C THR A 55 11.44 3.82 13.34
N PHE A 56 10.69 2.77 13.11
CA PHE A 56 9.30 2.77 12.70
C PHE A 56 8.45 2.36 13.90
N GLU A 57 7.31 3.03 14.09
CA GLU A 57 6.42 2.87 15.22
C GLU A 57 4.97 2.85 14.75
N TRP A 58 4.17 1.96 15.34
CA TRP A 58 2.74 1.81 15.07
C TRP A 58 1.99 1.45 16.36
N GLN A 59 0.66 1.51 16.35
CA GLN A 59 -0.18 1.08 17.47
C GLN A 59 -0.39 -0.44 17.44
N SER A 60 -0.65 -1.04 18.61
CA SER A 60 -1.09 -2.43 18.67
C SER A 60 -2.46 -2.60 18.02
N SER A 61 -2.61 -3.55 17.09
CA SER A 61 -3.88 -3.90 16.45
C SER A 61 -4.54 -5.12 17.13
N ALA A 62 -5.86 -5.23 16.96
CA ALA A 62 -6.63 -6.34 17.51
C ALA A 62 -6.33 -7.66 16.79
N ASN A 63 -6.42 -8.76 17.53
CA ASN A 63 -6.23 -10.13 17.03
C ASN A 63 -4.90 -10.34 16.30
N THR A 64 -3.83 -9.71 16.78
CA THR A 64 -2.50 -9.73 16.16
C THR A 64 -1.44 -10.25 17.12
N GLU A 65 -0.62 -11.18 16.64
CA GLU A 65 0.52 -11.73 17.40
C GLU A 65 1.85 -11.16 16.93
N THR A 66 1.99 -10.97 15.62
CA THR A 66 3.20 -10.45 15.00
C THR A 66 2.89 -9.46 13.90
N TYR A 67 3.83 -8.57 13.65
CA TYR A 67 3.79 -7.58 12.60
C TYR A 67 4.89 -7.85 11.59
N SER A 68 4.61 -7.60 10.32
CA SER A 68 5.62 -7.48 9.27
C SER A 68 5.67 -6.03 8.79
N LEU A 69 6.74 -5.33 9.14
CA LEU A 69 7.05 -4.00 8.58
C LEU A 69 7.57 -4.18 7.16
N ASN A 70 7.04 -3.41 6.23
CA ASN A 70 7.50 -3.31 4.84
C ASN A 70 7.89 -1.85 4.55
N VAL A 71 9.12 -1.62 4.11
CA VAL A 71 9.64 -0.30 3.74
C VAL A 71 10.20 -0.38 2.33
N VAL A 72 9.68 0.41 1.39
CA VAL A 72 10.08 0.38 -0.01
C VAL A 72 10.77 1.67 -0.36
N ASN A 73 11.98 1.58 -0.92
CA ASN A 73 12.65 2.74 -1.50
C ASN A 73 12.00 3.06 -2.85
N LEU A 74 11.48 4.29 -3.01
CA LEU A 74 10.68 4.64 -4.19
C LEU A 74 11.51 4.96 -5.43
N ASP A 75 12.80 5.25 -5.28
CA ASP A 75 13.73 5.43 -6.42
C ASP A 75 14.07 4.09 -7.08
N THR A 76 14.23 3.04 -6.26
CA THR A 76 14.73 1.72 -6.69
C THR A 76 13.65 0.65 -6.74
N ASN A 77 12.48 0.91 -6.17
CA ASN A 77 11.40 -0.04 -5.93
C ASN A 77 11.84 -1.29 -5.14
N MET A 78 12.88 -1.17 -4.30
CA MET A 78 13.38 -2.28 -3.50
C MET A 78 12.73 -2.31 -2.10
N PRO A 79 12.05 -3.40 -1.72
CA PRO A 79 11.51 -3.56 -0.38
C PRO A 79 12.57 -4.04 0.63
N GLN A 80 12.44 -3.58 1.86
CA GLN A 80 13.05 -4.16 3.05
C GLN A 80 11.93 -4.57 4.02
N THR A 81 12.01 -5.79 4.54
CA THR A 81 11.00 -6.33 5.45
C THR A 81 11.62 -6.83 6.74
N ILE A 82 10.90 -6.64 7.85
CA ILE A 82 11.26 -7.18 9.16
C ILE A 82 10.01 -7.61 9.91
N SER A 83 10.06 -8.77 10.55
CA SER A 83 8.99 -9.27 11.39
C SER A 83 9.32 -9.13 12.86
N THR A 84 8.35 -8.72 13.68
CA THR A 84 8.51 -8.51 15.12
C THR A 84 7.17 -8.66 15.84
N ALA A 85 7.20 -9.05 17.11
CA ALA A 85 6.02 -8.99 17.98
C ALA A 85 5.85 -7.62 18.68
N ALA A 86 6.89 -6.78 18.61
CA ALA A 86 6.83 -5.41 19.13
C ALA A 86 6.05 -4.49 18.18
N THR A 87 5.66 -3.32 18.69
CA THR A 87 5.02 -2.25 17.91
C THR A 87 6.02 -1.25 17.35
N SER A 88 7.28 -1.66 17.24
CA SER A 88 8.35 -0.89 16.61
C SER A 88 9.46 -1.79 16.06
N ALA A 89 10.14 -1.29 15.03
CA ALA A 89 11.31 -1.91 14.43
C ALA A 89 12.21 -0.85 13.80
N SER A 90 13.51 -1.12 13.68
CA SER A 90 14.46 -0.20 13.05
C SER A 90 15.09 -0.82 11.81
N LEU A 91 15.23 -0.02 10.75
CA LEU A 91 15.90 -0.40 9.50
C LEU A 91 16.95 0.64 9.12
N SER A 92 18.05 0.17 8.52
CA SER A 92 19.07 1.06 7.94
C SER A 92 18.74 1.32 6.48
N ILE A 93 18.34 2.56 6.18
CA ILE A 93 17.83 2.97 4.88
C ILE A 93 18.63 4.16 4.32
N ALA A 94 18.58 4.34 3.00
CA ALA A 94 19.32 5.38 2.29
C ALA A 94 18.90 6.78 2.74
N LYS A 95 19.88 7.66 2.96
CA LYS A 95 19.67 9.08 3.24
C LYS A 95 19.26 9.82 1.97
N GLY A 96 18.40 10.82 2.11
CA GLY A 96 17.95 11.69 1.02
C GLY A 96 17.05 11.02 -0.01
N ALA A 97 16.51 9.84 0.29
CA ALA A 97 15.65 9.09 -0.61
C ALA A 97 14.20 9.06 -0.10
N PRO A 98 13.20 9.00 -1.00
CA PRO A 98 11.81 8.80 -0.66
C PRO A 98 11.50 7.32 -0.40
N PHE A 99 10.64 7.07 0.57
CA PHE A 99 10.20 5.73 0.95
C PHE A 99 8.69 5.69 1.13
N SER A 100 8.10 4.52 0.86
CA SER A 100 6.81 4.15 1.39
C SER A 100 6.97 3.12 2.51
N TRP A 101 6.05 3.09 3.46
CA TRP A 101 6.03 2.06 4.48
C TRP A 101 4.63 1.68 4.93
N SER A 102 4.49 0.42 5.33
CA SER A 102 3.26 -0.14 5.86
C SER A 102 3.56 -1.31 6.81
N VAL A 103 2.57 -1.68 7.61
CA VAL A 103 2.65 -2.77 8.57
C VAL A 103 1.55 -3.77 8.27
N THR A 104 1.91 -5.05 8.18
CA THR A 104 0.94 -6.15 8.07
C THR A 104 0.81 -6.87 9.41
N SER A 105 -0.40 -6.90 9.94
CA SER A 105 -0.82 -7.63 11.14
C SER A 105 -1.06 -9.11 10.83
N ILE A 106 -0.44 -9.99 11.61
CA ILE A 106 -0.46 -11.45 11.41
C ILE A 106 -0.84 -12.15 12.73
N ASN A 107 -1.68 -13.17 12.62
CA ASN A 107 -2.05 -14.07 13.71
C ASN A 107 -1.88 -15.51 13.23
N SER A 108 -1.14 -16.33 13.96
CA SER A 108 -0.83 -17.69 13.54
C SER A 108 -2.03 -18.64 13.55
N ASP A 109 -3.11 -18.28 14.25
CA ASP A 109 -4.36 -19.05 14.25
C ASP A 109 -5.24 -18.75 13.03
N SER A 110 -5.03 -17.63 12.32
CA SER A 110 -5.87 -17.16 11.20
C SER A 110 -5.11 -17.13 9.87
N ASP A 111 -5.74 -17.61 8.79
CA ASP A 111 -5.19 -17.46 7.42
C ASP A 111 -5.38 -16.04 6.84
N GLN A 112 -6.11 -15.17 7.54
CA GLN A 112 -6.30 -13.77 7.17
C GLN A 112 -5.20 -12.87 7.73
N ILE A 113 -4.86 -11.83 6.96
CA ILE A 113 -3.97 -10.74 7.36
C ILE A 113 -4.69 -9.41 7.20
N ALA A 114 -4.20 -8.38 7.88
CA ALA A 114 -4.66 -7.01 7.67
C ALA A 114 -3.46 -6.07 7.53
N SER A 115 -3.54 -5.13 6.61
CA SER A 115 -2.51 -4.12 6.39
C SER A 115 -2.96 -2.77 6.95
N SER A 116 -1.99 -1.99 7.42
CA SER A 116 -2.18 -0.56 7.67
C SER A 116 -2.39 0.21 6.35
N GLU A 117 -2.64 1.50 6.48
CA GLU A 117 -2.39 2.46 5.41
C GLU A 117 -0.92 2.40 4.94
N THR A 118 -0.64 2.99 3.77
CA THR A 118 0.73 3.16 3.27
C THR A 118 1.11 4.63 3.34
N TRP A 119 2.09 4.94 4.19
CA TRP A 119 2.60 6.31 4.34
C TRP A 119 3.87 6.51 3.53
N LEU A 120 4.06 7.74 3.05
CA LEU A 120 5.25 8.19 2.33
C LEU A 120 6.10 9.08 3.25
N PHE A 121 7.42 9.04 3.12
CA PHE A 121 8.32 9.97 3.81
C PHE A 121 9.68 10.04 3.12
N TYR A 122 10.41 11.13 3.33
CA TYR A 122 11.83 11.22 2.97
C TYR A 122 12.69 10.91 4.19
N ASN A 123 13.71 10.08 4.03
CA ASN A 123 14.75 9.99 5.06
C ASN A 123 15.74 11.15 4.89
N SER A 124 15.99 11.92 5.95
CA SER A 124 16.85 13.11 5.86
C SER A 124 18.22 12.81 5.22
N GLY A 125 18.67 13.73 4.37
CA GLY A 125 19.93 13.63 3.65
C GLY A 125 20.68 14.94 3.60
N ALA A 126 21.49 15.15 2.55
CA ALA A 126 22.17 16.42 2.31
C ALA A 126 21.30 17.45 1.57
N GLN A 127 20.12 17.03 1.10
CA GLN A 127 19.22 17.88 0.34
C GLN A 127 18.50 18.88 1.23
N THR A 128 18.11 20.01 0.64
CA THR A 128 17.37 21.09 1.30
C THR A 128 16.03 21.39 0.65
N THR A 129 15.72 20.68 -0.44
CA THR A 129 14.46 20.64 -1.18
C THR A 129 14.24 19.19 -1.59
N TYR A 130 13.00 18.74 -1.58
CA TYR A 130 12.62 17.39 -1.94
C TYR A 130 11.80 17.41 -3.22
N ALA A 131 12.01 16.41 -4.09
CA ALA A 131 11.09 16.21 -5.20
C ALA A 131 9.77 15.63 -4.64
N PRO A 132 8.62 15.94 -5.28
CA PRO A 132 7.34 15.35 -4.88
C PRO A 132 7.44 13.84 -4.79
N PHE A 133 6.72 13.22 -3.86
CA PHE A 133 6.61 11.76 -3.87
C PHE A 133 5.98 11.30 -5.19
N PRO A 134 6.38 10.14 -5.74
CA PRO A 134 5.67 9.53 -6.86
C PRO A 134 4.16 9.51 -6.60
N ALA A 135 3.39 10.08 -7.53
CA ALA A 135 1.95 10.19 -7.35
C ALA A 135 1.32 8.79 -7.17
N GLN A 136 0.46 8.65 -6.17
CA GLN A 136 -0.25 7.41 -5.92
C GLN A 136 -1.43 7.30 -6.90
N LEU A 137 -1.39 6.31 -7.77
CA LEU A 137 -2.42 6.08 -8.77
C LEU A 137 -3.61 5.35 -8.13
N VAL A 138 -4.73 6.06 -7.96
CA VAL A 138 -5.91 5.59 -7.22
C VAL A 138 -6.88 4.84 -8.11
N SER A 139 -7.14 5.36 -9.32
CA SER A 139 -8.06 4.74 -10.26
C SER A 139 -7.69 5.08 -11.70
N PRO A 140 -7.73 4.12 -12.63
CA PRO A 140 -7.88 2.69 -12.40
C PRO A 140 -6.67 2.09 -11.67
N ILE A 141 -6.91 1.19 -10.71
CA ILE A 141 -5.83 0.43 -10.06
C ILE A 141 -5.15 -0.50 -11.08
N SER A 142 -3.86 -0.76 -10.89
CA SER A 142 -3.08 -1.59 -11.82
C SER A 142 -3.67 -3.01 -11.96
N GLY A 143 -3.76 -3.49 -13.20
CA GLY A 143 -4.33 -4.79 -13.57
C GLY A 143 -5.86 -4.87 -13.50
N SER A 144 -6.56 -3.79 -13.18
CA SER A 144 -8.01 -3.80 -13.10
C SER A 144 -8.71 -3.86 -14.46
N THR A 145 -9.97 -4.27 -14.43
CA THR A 145 -10.91 -4.09 -15.54
C THR A 145 -11.95 -3.06 -15.15
N VAL A 146 -12.13 -2.02 -15.96
CA VAL A 146 -13.04 -0.90 -15.68
C VAL A 146 -14.06 -0.74 -16.81
N GLN A 147 -15.22 -0.20 -16.46
CA GLN A 147 -16.25 0.17 -17.43
C GLN A 147 -16.07 1.63 -17.84
N LYS A 148 -16.14 1.92 -19.14
CA LYS A 148 -16.14 3.30 -19.62
C LYS A 148 -17.49 4.00 -19.42
N SER A 149 -17.44 5.32 -19.29
CA SER A 149 -18.62 6.17 -19.23
C SER A 149 -19.41 6.17 -20.54
N ILE A 150 -20.61 6.77 -20.54
CA ILE A 150 -21.40 6.96 -21.76
C ILE A 150 -20.71 7.86 -22.80
N ALA A 151 -19.72 8.65 -22.40
CA ALA A 151 -18.90 9.49 -23.27
C ALA A 151 -17.70 8.72 -23.86
N ASN A 152 -17.57 7.42 -23.56
CA ASN A 152 -16.38 6.60 -23.84
C ASN A 152 -15.13 7.07 -23.10
N GLU A 153 -15.26 7.44 -21.83
CA GLU A 153 -14.15 7.94 -21.01
C GLU A 153 -13.96 7.10 -19.75
N VAL A 154 -12.74 7.11 -19.22
CA VAL A 154 -12.38 6.62 -17.89
C VAL A 154 -11.65 7.74 -17.16
N ASP A 155 -12.05 8.01 -15.92
CA ASP A 155 -11.37 9.00 -15.08
C ASP A 155 -10.10 8.38 -14.49
N LEU A 156 -8.97 9.02 -14.80
CA LEU A 156 -7.68 8.73 -14.17
C LEU A 156 -7.57 9.61 -12.94
N ILE A 157 -7.41 9.01 -11.75
CA ILE A 157 -7.41 9.68 -10.46
C ILE A 157 -6.14 9.30 -9.72
N TRP A 158 -5.42 10.29 -9.22
CA TRP A 158 -4.20 10.11 -8.45
C TRP A 158 -4.22 10.95 -7.17
N ILE A 159 -3.21 10.77 -6.33
CA ILE A 159 -2.91 11.63 -5.18
C ILE A 159 -1.45 12.04 -5.27
N GLY A 160 -1.20 13.35 -5.22
CA GLY A 160 0.15 13.91 -5.12
C GLY A 160 0.44 14.40 -3.70
N ALA A 161 1.67 14.21 -3.25
CA ALA A 161 2.15 14.74 -1.99
C ALA A 161 3.61 15.16 -2.14
N ASP A 162 3.99 16.15 -1.34
CA ASP A 162 5.34 16.69 -1.29
C ASP A 162 5.63 17.16 0.15
N VAL A 163 6.91 17.15 0.55
CA VAL A 163 7.32 17.49 1.92
C VAL A 163 7.08 18.98 2.21
N GLU A 164 7.34 19.84 1.23
CA GLU A 164 7.21 21.29 1.29
C GLU A 164 5.79 21.77 0.94
N ASN A 165 4.95 20.88 0.39
CA ASN A 165 3.59 21.16 -0.08
C ASN A 165 3.53 22.24 -1.18
N ASP A 166 4.48 22.21 -2.11
CA ASP A 166 4.64 23.23 -3.15
C ASP A 166 4.53 22.66 -4.59
N ILE A 167 3.82 21.53 -4.75
CA ILE A 167 3.50 20.96 -6.07
C ILE A 167 2.91 22.05 -6.98
N GLU A 168 3.45 22.16 -8.20
CA GLU A 168 2.97 23.08 -9.23
C GLU A 168 1.98 22.40 -10.18
N SER A 169 2.32 21.21 -10.68
CA SER A 169 1.53 20.54 -11.72
C SER A 169 1.66 19.02 -11.75
N PHE A 170 0.69 18.40 -12.43
CA PHE A 170 0.70 16.98 -12.79
C PHE A 170 0.56 16.85 -14.30
N GLU A 171 1.48 16.17 -14.97
CA GLU A 171 1.33 15.77 -16.37
C GLU A 171 0.96 14.29 -16.45
N VAL A 172 -0.18 14.00 -17.09
CA VAL A 172 -0.71 12.65 -17.23
C VAL A 172 -0.33 12.11 -18.60
N PHE A 173 0.31 10.94 -18.62
CA PHE A 173 0.62 10.21 -19.85
C PHE A 173 -0.32 9.02 -19.98
N PHE A 174 -0.86 8.82 -21.19
CA PHE A 174 -1.88 7.79 -21.45
C PHE A 174 -1.73 7.24 -22.87
N ALA A 175 -1.65 5.91 -23.00
CA ALA A 175 -1.59 5.24 -24.31
C ALA A 175 -2.00 3.77 -24.23
N ASP A 176 -2.29 3.15 -25.38
CA ASP A 176 -2.39 1.69 -25.54
C ASP A 176 -1.03 1.02 -25.83
N GLN A 177 0.08 1.76 -25.66
CA GLN A 177 1.45 1.24 -25.66
C GLN A 177 2.12 1.42 -24.30
N ASN A 178 3.01 0.48 -23.97
CA ASN A 178 3.85 0.54 -22.77
C ASN A 178 5.32 0.79 -23.15
N PRO A 179 5.98 1.86 -22.65
CA PRO A 179 5.43 2.87 -21.75
C PRO A 179 4.53 3.89 -22.48
N PRO A 180 3.59 4.54 -21.77
CA PRO A 180 2.81 5.63 -22.32
C PRO A 180 3.68 6.88 -22.45
N LEU A 181 3.88 7.34 -23.69
CA LEU A 181 4.71 8.51 -24.01
C LEU A 181 3.89 9.73 -24.47
N THR A 182 2.60 9.54 -24.72
CA THR A 182 1.70 10.61 -25.16
C THR A 182 1.12 11.31 -23.94
N SER A 183 1.35 12.61 -23.84
CA SER A 183 0.70 13.46 -22.84
C SER A 183 -0.80 13.56 -23.15
N LEU A 184 -1.63 13.18 -22.17
CA LEU A 184 -3.08 13.39 -22.18
C LEU A 184 -3.43 14.83 -21.80
N GLY A 185 -2.61 15.43 -20.93
CA GLY A 185 -2.76 16.80 -20.48
C GLY A 185 -2.03 17.07 -19.18
N THR A 186 -2.02 18.34 -18.79
CA THR A 186 -1.43 18.82 -17.54
C THR A 186 -2.51 19.47 -16.68
N THR A 187 -2.54 19.14 -15.41
CA THR A 187 -3.38 19.80 -14.40
C THR A 187 -2.52 20.60 -13.43
N ASN A 188 -3.13 21.56 -12.74
CA ASN A 188 -2.47 22.24 -11.62
C ASN A 188 -2.58 21.37 -10.35
N SER A 189 -1.87 21.76 -9.29
CA SER A 189 -1.82 21.01 -8.02
C SER A 189 -3.14 20.79 -7.29
N SER A 190 -4.21 21.53 -7.63
CA SER A 190 -5.54 21.35 -7.03
C SER A 190 -6.45 20.34 -7.74
N ILE A 191 -6.02 19.83 -8.90
CA ILE A 191 -6.82 18.91 -9.73
C ILE A 191 -6.02 17.61 -9.88
N MET A 192 -6.51 16.54 -9.26
CA MET A 192 -5.85 15.22 -9.26
C MET A 192 -6.66 14.16 -10.04
N GLU A 193 -7.40 14.62 -11.05
CA GLU A 193 -8.17 13.77 -11.95
C GLU A 193 -8.10 14.28 -13.39
N LEU A 194 -8.15 13.35 -14.35
CA LEU A 194 -8.24 13.66 -15.78
C LEU A 194 -8.96 12.54 -16.53
N ALA A 195 -9.97 12.90 -17.32
CA ALA A 195 -10.71 11.96 -18.14
C ALA A 195 -9.91 11.55 -19.39
N ALA A 196 -9.83 10.25 -19.65
CA ALA A 196 -9.18 9.67 -20.82
C ALA A 196 -10.19 9.00 -21.75
N SER A 197 -10.17 9.34 -23.05
CA SER A 197 -11.01 8.68 -24.04
C SER A 197 -10.51 7.26 -24.34
N VAL A 198 -11.42 6.29 -24.38
CA VAL A 198 -11.09 4.86 -24.47
C VAL A 198 -12.03 4.06 -25.35
N GLU A 199 -11.48 2.98 -25.91
CA GLU A 199 -12.23 1.96 -26.63
C GLU A 199 -12.44 0.70 -25.80
N SER A 200 -13.57 0.02 -26.03
CA SER A 200 -13.86 -1.24 -25.35
C SER A 200 -12.90 -2.35 -25.80
N ASN A 201 -12.59 -3.26 -24.89
CA ASN A 201 -11.69 -4.39 -25.10
C ASN A 201 -10.24 -3.98 -25.46
N THR A 202 -9.80 -2.82 -24.97
CA THR A 202 -8.43 -2.31 -25.09
C THR A 202 -7.75 -2.26 -23.73
N VAL A 203 -6.45 -2.54 -23.70
CA VAL A 203 -5.60 -2.34 -22.52
C VAL A 203 -4.89 -1.01 -22.67
N TYR A 204 -4.96 -0.19 -21.62
CA TYR A 204 -4.31 1.11 -21.57
C TYR A 204 -3.29 1.15 -20.44
N PHE A 205 -2.28 1.99 -20.65
CA PHE A 205 -1.20 2.28 -19.73
C PHE A 205 -1.21 3.76 -19.40
N TRP A 206 -0.96 4.09 -18.14
CA TRP A 206 -0.91 5.47 -17.71
C TRP A 206 0.09 5.69 -16.59
N ARG A 207 0.61 6.91 -16.52
CA ARG A 207 1.48 7.39 -15.44
C ARG A 207 1.30 8.89 -15.26
N VAL A 208 1.74 9.40 -14.12
CA VAL A 208 1.71 10.82 -13.77
C VAL A 208 3.13 11.27 -13.46
N ILE A 209 3.56 12.36 -14.10
CA ILE A 209 4.75 13.11 -13.72
C ILE A 209 4.31 14.28 -12.85
N THR A 210 4.82 14.36 -11.63
CA THR A 210 4.55 15.47 -10.71
C THR A 210 5.72 16.43 -10.73
N THR A 211 5.45 17.75 -10.75
CA THR A 211 6.47 18.81 -10.74
C THR A 211 6.19 19.80 -9.62
N ASP A 212 7.21 20.13 -8.83
CA ASP A 212 7.13 21.18 -7.78
C ASP A 212 7.51 22.58 -8.28
N SER A 213 7.46 23.56 -7.38
CA SER A 213 7.77 24.96 -7.69
C SER A 213 9.25 25.25 -7.95
N GLU A 214 10.14 24.36 -7.52
CA GLU A 214 11.59 24.42 -7.77
C GLU A 214 11.98 23.68 -9.07
N GLY A 215 11.03 23.00 -9.71
CA GLY A 215 11.20 22.24 -10.95
C GLY A 215 11.72 20.82 -10.74
N ASN A 216 11.72 20.29 -9.51
CA ASN A 216 11.99 18.87 -9.29
C ASN A 216 10.78 18.05 -9.76
N THR A 217 11.05 16.79 -10.13
CA THR A 217 10.01 15.91 -10.67
C THR A 217 10.06 14.50 -10.11
N SER A 218 8.91 13.84 -10.11
CA SER A 218 8.79 12.40 -9.82
C SER A 218 7.85 11.70 -10.81
N ASP A 219 8.05 10.40 -11.00
CA ASP A 219 7.26 9.53 -11.88
C ASP A 219 6.52 8.49 -11.02
N SER A 220 5.19 8.40 -11.17
CA SER A 220 4.35 7.43 -10.47
C SER A 220 4.66 5.97 -10.79
N GLY A 221 5.41 5.71 -11.85
CA GLY A 221 5.45 4.41 -12.52
C GLY A 221 4.20 4.19 -13.38
N VAL A 222 4.24 3.13 -14.18
CA VAL A 222 3.18 2.82 -15.16
C VAL A 222 2.17 1.84 -14.55
N PHE A 223 0.91 2.25 -14.52
CA PHE A 223 -0.22 1.36 -14.25
C PHE A 223 -0.85 0.92 -15.56
N GLU A 224 -1.42 -0.28 -15.56
CA GLU A 224 -2.21 -0.82 -16.68
C GLU A 224 -3.64 -1.11 -16.25
N PHE A 225 -4.59 -0.98 -17.16
CA PHE A 225 -5.96 -1.43 -16.95
C PHE A 225 -6.62 -1.81 -18.27
N LYS A 226 -7.66 -2.65 -18.19
CA LYS A 226 -8.45 -3.06 -19.34
C LYS A 226 -9.82 -2.38 -19.32
N VAL A 227 -10.29 -1.91 -20.46
CA VAL A 227 -11.64 -1.34 -20.61
C VAL A 227 -12.61 -2.39 -21.13
N PHE A 228 -13.80 -2.46 -20.53
CA PHE A 228 -14.94 -3.26 -20.97
C PHE A 228 -16.07 -2.36 -21.48
#